data_AF-A0A258ZKV1-F1
#
_entry.id   AF-A0A258ZKV1-F1
#
_cell.length_a   1.000
_cell.length_b   1.000
_cell.length_c   1.000
_cell.angle_alpha   90.00
_cell.angle_beta   90.00
_cell.angle_gamma   90.00
#
_symmetry.space_group_name_H-M   'P 1'
#
loop_
_entity.id
_entity.type
_entity.pdbx_description
1 polymer ?
#
loop_
_entity_poly.entity_id
_entity_poly.type
_entity_poly.pdbx_seq_one_letter_code
_entity_poly.pdbx_strand_id
1 'polypeptide(L)'
;MRILVIGGAGMVGRKLIERLARDGTLGGKPISHVTAQDVVAPTPIPAPFPIEGRVGDLAVPGEAAALVAARPDVIFHLAAIVSGEAEADFEKGYRINFDGSRALFDAVRM
;
A
#
# COMPACT_ATOMS: atom_id res chain seq x y z
N MET A 1 -5.94 -4.40 -14.63
CA MET A 1 -5.52 -3.21 -13.87
C MET A 1 -4.57 -3.64 -12.75
N ARG A 2 -3.53 -2.84 -12.52
CA ARG A 2 -2.53 -3.03 -11.48
C ARG A 2 -2.94 -2.21 -10.27
N ILE A 3 -3.06 -2.85 -9.11
CA ILE A 3 -3.46 -2.19 -7.86
C ILE A 3 -2.29 -2.24 -6.90
N LEU A 4 -2.00 -1.12 -6.25
CA LEU A 4 -1.07 -1.03 -5.13
C LEU A 4 -1.86 -0.78 -3.84
N VAL A 5 -1.63 -1.61 -2.81
CA VAL A 5 -2.18 -1.42 -1.46
C VAL A 5 -1.03 -1.21 -0.50
N ILE A 6 -0.86 0.02 -0.02
CA ILE A 6 0.13 0.42 0.99
C ILE A 6 -0.55 0.27 2.36
N GLY A 7 0.07 -0.40 3.31
CA GLY A 7 -0.60 -0.87 4.54
C GLY A 7 -1.36 -2.18 4.32
N GLY A 8 -0.88 -3.02 3.40
CA GLY A 8 -1.54 -4.26 2.96
C GLY A 8 -1.58 -5.38 3.99
N ALA A 9 -0.70 -5.38 5.00
CA ALA A 9 -0.70 -6.36 6.08
C ALA A 9 -1.63 -5.94 7.25
N GLY A 10 -2.01 -4.66 7.31
CA GLY A 10 -3.00 -4.15 8.26
C GLY A 10 -4.39 -4.76 8.09
N MET A 11 -5.23 -4.64 9.12
CA MET A 11 -6.57 -5.25 9.15
C MET A 11 -7.44 -4.84 7.96
N VAL A 12 -7.46 -3.55 7.62
CA VAL A 12 -8.23 -3.03 6.47
C VAL A 12 -7.59 -3.44 5.15
N GLY A 13 -6.26 -3.33 5.03
CA GLY A 13 -5.51 -3.72 3.83
C GLY A 13 -5.75 -5.18 3.45
N ARG A 14 -5.62 -6.10 4.43
CA ARG A 14 -5.88 -7.53 4.22
C ARG A 14 -7.31 -7.79 3.75
N LYS A 15 -8.31 -7.21 4.42
CA LYS A 15 -9.73 -7.38 4.05
C LYS A 15 -10.05 -6.80 2.66
N LEU A 16 -9.42 -5.68 2.31
CA LEU A 16 -9.52 -5.10 0.98
C LEU A 16 -8.95 -6.04 -0.08
N ILE A 17 -7.74 -6.57 0.13
CA ILE A 17 -7.10 -7.50 -0.80
C ILE A 17 -7.90 -8.80 -0.95
N GLU A 18 -8.42 -9.36 0.15
CA GLU A 18 -9.33 -10.51 0.13
C GLU A 18 -10.58 -10.24 -0.71
N ARG A 19 -11.15 -9.03 -0.60
CA ARG A 19 -12.31 -8.64 -1.39
C ARG A 19 -11.97 -8.48 -2.88
N LEU A 20 -10.85 -7.84 -3.20
CA LEU A 20 -10.35 -7.70 -4.57
C LEU A 20 -10.08 -9.07 -5.21
N ALA A 21 -9.49 -10.00 -4.46
CA ALA A 21 -9.24 -11.38 -4.89
C ALA A 21 -10.54 -12.12 -5.22
N ARG A 22 -11.56 -11.96 -4.39
CA ARG A 22 -12.89 -12.55 -4.61
C ARG A 22 -13.60 -11.96 -5.82
N ASP A 23 -13.55 -10.64 -5.97
CA ASP A 23 -14.33 -9.93 -7.00
C ASP A 23 -13.67 -10.02 -8.39
N GLY A 24 -12.35 -10.21 -8.47
CA GLY A 24 -11.62 -10.35 -9.75
C GLY A 24 -11.51 -9.05 -10.57
N THR A 25 -12.28 -8.03 -10.21
CA THR A 25 -12.47 -6.80 -10.97
C THR A 25 -12.61 -5.62 -10.01
N LEU A 26 -12.33 -4.41 -10.49
CA LEU A 26 -12.62 -3.16 -9.79
C LEU A 26 -13.20 -2.17 -10.81
N GLY A 27 -14.40 -1.62 -10.51
CA GLY A 27 -15.10 -0.75 -11.45
C GLY A 27 -15.37 -1.41 -12.82
N GLY A 28 -15.66 -2.72 -12.83
CA GLY A 28 -15.91 -3.51 -14.05
C GLY A 28 -14.68 -3.84 -14.89
N LYS A 29 -13.47 -3.40 -14.49
CA LYS A 29 -12.22 -3.72 -15.18
C LYS A 29 -11.49 -4.88 -14.46
N PRO A 30 -11.01 -5.92 -15.17
CA PRO A 30 -10.26 -7.02 -14.57
C PRO A 30 -9.02 -6.58 -13.82
N ILE A 31 -8.78 -7.17 -12.65
CA ILE A 31 -7.54 -6.99 -11.90
C ILE A 31 -6.50 -7.94 -12.48
N SER A 32 -5.34 -7.40 -12.83
CA SER A 32 -4.24 -8.15 -13.44
C SER A 32 -3.10 -8.39 -12.47
N HIS A 33 -2.99 -7.58 -11.40
CA HIS A 33 -1.94 -7.69 -10.39
C HIS A 33 -2.31 -6.86 -9.15
N VAL A 34 -1.96 -7.35 -7.96
CA VAL A 34 -1.99 -6.58 -6.71
C VAL A 34 -0.61 -6.61 -6.07
N THR A 35 -0.07 -5.44 -5.74
CA THR A 35 1.08 -5.33 -4.83
C THR A 35 0.56 -4.96 -3.45
N ALA A 36 0.79 -5.82 -2.46
CA ALA A 36 0.52 -5.56 -1.05
C ALA A 36 1.83 -5.10 -0.39
N GLN A 37 1.96 -3.81 -0.12
CA GLN A 37 3.12 -3.24 0.56
C GLN A 37 2.80 -2.93 2.02
N ASP A 38 3.70 -3.27 2.92
CA ASP A 38 3.59 -2.95 4.35
C ASP A 38 4.98 -3.01 5.03
N VAL A 39 5.10 -2.50 6.25
CA VAL A 39 6.32 -2.65 7.08
C VAL A 39 6.46 -4.07 7.66
N VAL A 40 5.37 -4.84 7.65
CA VAL A 40 5.34 -6.27 8.01
C VAL A 40 5.00 -7.11 6.78
N ALA A 41 5.54 -8.34 6.67
CA ALA A 41 5.21 -9.24 5.57
C ALA A 41 3.68 -9.52 5.47
N PRO A 42 3.02 -9.21 4.34
CA PRO A 42 1.62 -9.56 4.14
C PRO A 42 1.41 -11.06 4.08
N THR A 43 0.30 -11.54 4.61
CA THR A 43 -0.09 -12.95 4.47
C THR A 43 -0.49 -13.25 3.01
N PRO A 44 -0.03 -14.37 2.42
CA PRO A 44 -0.47 -14.78 1.08
C PRO A 44 -1.99 -14.97 1.01
N ILE A 45 -2.61 -14.40 -0.04
CA ILE A 45 -4.04 -14.51 -0.31
C ILE A 45 -4.22 -15.18 -1.68
N PRO A 46 -4.95 -16.31 -1.77
CA PRO A 46 -5.26 -16.93 -3.06
C PRO A 46 -6.14 -16.02 -3.91
N ALA A 47 -5.80 -15.87 -5.19
CA ALA A 47 -6.54 -15.04 -6.14
C ALA A 47 -6.38 -15.58 -7.58
N PRO A 48 -7.30 -15.26 -8.49
CA PRO A 48 -7.19 -15.61 -9.91
C PRO A 48 -6.14 -14.76 -10.66
N PHE A 49 -5.43 -13.87 -9.97
CA PHE A 49 -4.36 -13.02 -10.48
C PHE A 49 -3.20 -12.98 -9.47
N PRO A 50 -1.98 -12.59 -9.88
CA PRO A 50 -0.85 -12.49 -8.96
C PRO A 50 -1.05 -11.43 -7.87
N ILE A 51 -0.78 -11.83 -6.63
CA ILE A 51 -0.65 -10.94 -5.48
C ILE A 51 0.78 -11.05 -4.97
N GLU A 52 1.51 -9.94 -5.01
CA GLU A 52 2.90 -9.85 -4.55
C GLU A 52 2.96 -9.10 -3.22
N GLY A 53 3.62 -9.69 -2.22
CA GLY A 53 3.92 -9.03 -0.96
C GLY A 53 5.26 -8.30 -1.03
N ARG A 54 5.29 -7.03 -0.60
CA ARG A 54 6.50 -6.22 -0.51
C ARG A 54 6.65 -5.66 0.89
N VAL A 55 7.80 -5.92 1.52
CA VAL A 55 8.13 -5.36 2.83
C VAL A 55 8.98 -4.11 2.65
N GLY A 56 8.56 -3.00 3.26
CA GLY A 56 9.27 -1.73 3.20
C GLY A 56 8.58 -0.66 4.04
N ASP A 57 9.29 0.42 4.35
CA ASP A 57 8.70 1.62 4.96
C ASP A 57 8.57 2.69 3.88
N LEU A 58 7.34 3.16 3.63
CA LEU A 58 7.05 4.15 2.59
C LEU A 58 7.84 5.46 2.77
N ALA A 59 8.16 5.81 4.02
CA ALA A 59 8.92 7.00 4.34
C ALA A 59 10.44 6.84 4.13
N VAL A 60 10.92 5.64 3.76
CA VAL A 60 12.32 5.45 3.36
C VAL A 60 12.54 6.05 1.97
N PRO A 61 13.61 6.86 1.78
CA PRO A 61 13.93 7.44 0.48
C PRO A 61 13.98 6.41 -0.64
N GLY A 62 13.26 6.69 -1.74
CA GLY A 62 13.21 5.83 -2.92
C GLY A 62 12.13 4.74 -2.89
N GLU A 63 11.54 4.41 -1.73
CA GLU A 63 10.53 3.35 -1.64
C GLU A 63 9.27 3.73 -2.44
N ALA A 64 8.76 4.96 -2.24
CA ALA A 64 7.64 5.49 -3.01
C ALA A 64 7.90 5.46 -4.53
N ALA A 65 9.09 5.87 -4.97
CA ALA A 65 9.47 5.86 -6.39
C ALA A 65 9.51 4.44 -6.95
N ALA A 66 10.06 3.47 -6.20
CA ALA A 66 10.08 2.07 -6.60
C ALA A 66 8.67 1.47 -6.75
N LEU A 67 7.75 1.80 -5.83
CA LEU A 67 6.36 1.38 -5.91
C LEU A 67 5.63 1.98 -7.12
N VAL A 68 5.82 3.28 -7.37
CA VAL A 68 5.16 4.00 -8.48
C VAL A 68 5.76 3.62 -9.84
N ALA A 69 7.04 3.22 -9.91
CA ALA A 69 7.68 2.75 -11.14
C ALA A 69 6.95 1.55 -11.77
N ALA A 70 6.24 0.75 -10.97
CA ALA A 70 5.39 -0.34 -11.45
C ALA A 70 4.06 0.11 -12.09
N ARG A 71 3.83 1.44 -12.17
CA ARG A 71 2.67 2.13 -12.78
C ARG A 71 1.33 1.52 -12.34
N PRO A 72 1.00 1.53 -11.04
CA PRO A 72 -0.32 1.11 -10.58
C PRO A 72 -1.41 2.02 -11.15
N ASP A 73 -2.52 1.44 -11.58
CA ASP A 73 -3.72 2.17 -12.03
C ASP A 73 -4.50 2.73 -10.83
N VAL A 74 -4.45 2.05 -9.69
CA VAL A 74 -5.12 2.43 -8.44
C VAL A 74 -4.16 2.22 -7.27
N ILE A 75 -4.08 3.21 -6.39
CA ILE A 75 -3.31 3.15 -5.14
C ILE A 75 -4.27 3.31 -3.96
N PHE A 76 -4.32 2.31 -3.09
CA PHE A 76 -4.95 2.39 -1.78
C PHE A 76 -3.85 2.67 -0.75
N HIS A 77 -3.79 3.92 -0.26
CA HIS A 77 -2.83 4.33 0.77
C HIS A 77 -3.48 4.21 2.16
N LEU A 78 -3.19 3.11 2.85
CA LEU A 78 -3.77 2.76 4.16
C LEU A 78 -2.72 2.73 5.29
N ALA A 79 -1.44 2.90 4.95
CA ALA A 79 -0.36 2.88 5.93
C ALA A 79 -0.37 4.16 6.78
N ALA A 80 -0.43 3.97 8.08
CA ALA A 80 -0.28 5.02 9.09
C ALA A 80 0.14 4.39 10.42
N ILE A 81 0.77 5.17 11.29
CA ILE A 81 0.78 4.86 12.71
C ILE A 81 -0.45 5.44 13.38
N VAL A 82 -0.96 4.71 14.38
CA VAL A 82 -2.18 5.07 15.10
C VAL A 82 -1.96 6.30 15.98
N SER A 83 -3.04 7.02 16.29
CA SER A 83 -2.99 8.27 17.05
C SER A 83 -2.21 8.15 18.36
N GLY A 84 -2.45 7.11 19.16
CA GLY A 84 -1.73 6.94 20.43
C GLY A 84 -0.21 6.86 20.29
N GLU A 85 0.29 6.23 19.22
CA GLU A 85 1.73 6.15 18.96
C GLU A 85 2.27 7.44 18.36
N ALA A 86 1.52 8.09 17.46
CA ALA A 86 1.89 9.39 16.89
C ALA A 86 1.98 10.51 17.93
N GLU A 87 1.10 10.50 18.94
CA GLU A 87 1.14 11.48 20.04
C GLU A 87 2.30 11.19 21.01
N ALA A 88 2.65 9.91 21.21
CA ALA A 88 3.78 9.53 22.06
C ALA A 88 5.14 9.78 21.38
N ASP A 89 5.20 9.73 20.05
CA ASP A 89 6.38 9.94 19.23
C ASP A 89 6.05 10.81 18.01
N PHE A 90 6.15 12.12 18.22
CA PHE A 90 5.80 13.15 17.23
C PHE A 90 6.59 13.01 15.93
N GLU A 91 7.90 12.78 16.01
CA GLU A 91 8.79 12.64 14.85
C GLU A 91 8.42 11.42 14.03
N LYS A 92 8.13 10.30 14.69
CA LYS A 92 7.65 9.09 14.00
C LYS A 92 6.29 9.32 13.33
N GLY A 93 5.38 10.05 14.00
CA GLY A 93 4.08 10.43 13.46
C GLY A 93 4.18 11.24 12.18
N TYR A 94 4.97 12.32 12.19
CA TYR A 94 5.19 13.15 11.01
C TYR A 94 5.87 12.37 9.89
N ARG A 95 6.96 11.64 10.20
CA ARG A 95 7.70 10.88 9.20
C ARG A 95 6.82 9.88 8.46
N ILE A 96 5.97 9.14 9.17
CA ILE A 96 5.15 8.09 8.55
C ILE A 96 3.87 8.65 7.93
N ASN A 97 3.07 9.39 8.69
CA ASN A 97 1.72 9.78 8.26
C ASN A 97 1.75 10.97 7.29
N PHE A 98 2.73 11.87 7.44
CA PHE A 98 2.87 13.05 6.59
C PHE A 98 3.96 12.87 5.53
N ASP A 99 5.22 12.67 5.91
CA ASP A 99 6.33 12.65 4.94
C ASP A 99 6.25 11.45 4.00
N GLY A 100 5.88 10.26 4.50
CA GLY A 100 5.62 9.09 3.66
C GLY A 100 4.50 9.33 2.64
N SER A 101 3.39 9.94 3.05
CA SER A 101 2.28 10.32 2.16
C SER A 101 2.72 11.35 1.12
N ARG A 102 3.49 12.37 1.54
CA ARG A 102 4.04 13.39 0.64
C ARG A 102 4.97 12.77 -0.39
N ALA A 103 5.88 11.89 0.04
CA ALA A 103 6.82 11.20 -0.86
C ALA A 103 6.09 10.38 -1.93
N LEU A 104 4.99 9.72 -1.56
CA LEU A 104 4.11 9.03 -2.51
C LEU A 104 3.51 9.99 -3.54
N PHE A 105 2.97 11.12 -3.09
CA PHE A 105 2.36 12.11 -4.00
C PHE A 105 3.39 12.74 -4.94
N ASP A 106 4.58 13.06 -4.43
CA ASP A 106 5.67 13.56 -5.25
C ASP A 106 6.14 12.52 -6.28
N ALA A 107 6.20 11.23 -5.92
CA ALA A 107 6.53 10.16 -6.84
C ALA A 107 5.49 9.97 -7.95
N VAL A 108 4.19 10.13 -7.66
CA VAL A 108 3.10 10.04 -8.64
C VAL A 108 3.07 11.23 -9.59
N ARG A 109 3.49 12.41 -9.12
CA ARG A 109 3.50 13.66 -9.91
C ARG A 109 4.53 13.64 -11.04
N MET A 110 5.60 12.85 -10.92
CA MET A 110 6.72 12.77 -11.87
C MET A 110 6.44 11.81 -13.03
#